data_AF-A0A2T7T5D2-F1
#
_entry.id   AF-A0A2T7T5D2-F1
#
_cell.length_a   1.000
_cell.length_b   1.000
_cell.length_c   1.000
_cell.angle_alpha   90.00
_cell.angle_beta   90.00
_cell.angle_gamma   90.00
#
_symmetry.space_group_name_H-M   'P 1'
#
loop_
_entity.id
_entity.type
_entity.pdbx_description
1 polymer ?
#
loop_
_entity_poly.entity_id
_entity_poly.type
_entity_poly.pdbx_seq_one_letter_code
_entity_poly.pdbx_strand_id
1 'polypeptide(L)'
;MRLPPLDLPGALAVTGGLLALVYGLTAAGEYGWGDPRALVPLAVGAVPLTGFYFLEKRSAAPLVPVWILRRRTVIWGNLAGLVAFVTETSLVFLMTLYLQQVLGFSPLAAGLSFGVLGVGTILGGVLAPRVIGRYGTRATLVGGGLLQAVATASLFALGDDRGRLALLLAGTFVGGVGNMLAIVGFMVTATSGLPDSEQGTATGLATMTQQIGITMGTPIMSAVVVTAGPVRAGIGLAVLVNAAIVVAGAALAGLFLKRR
;
A
#
# COMPACT_ATOMS: atom_id res chain seq x y z
N MET A 1 -23.99 2.25 -32.05
CA MET A 1 -23.26 2.83 -30.90
C MET A 1 -21.96 3.43 -31.43
N ARG A 2 -21.75 4.75 -31.34
CA ARG A 2 -20.45 5.36 -31.63
C ARG A 2 -19.64 5.33 -30.34
N LEU A 3 -18.45 4.73 -30.37
CA LEU A 3 -17.55 4.74 -29.22
C LEU A 3 -17.18 6.19 -28.90
N PRO A 4 -17.17 6.59 -27.61
CA PRO A 4 -16.67 7.91 -27.24
C PRO A 4 -15.23 8.09 -27.75
N PRO A 5 -14.84 9.31 -28.16
CA PRO A 5 -13.48 9.58 -28.60
C PRO A 5 -12.49 9.26 -27.46
N LEU A 6 -11.37 8.63 -27.79
CA LEU A 6 -10.36 8.22 -26.82
C LEU A 6 -9.55 9.44 -26.34
N ASP A 7 -9.47 9.65 -25.02
CA ASP A 7 -8.57 10.64 -24.42
C ASP A 7 -7.11 10.12 -24.41
N LEU A 8 -6.50 10.17 -25.59
CA LEU A 8 -5.12 9.74 -25.80
C LEU A 8 -4.11 10.59 -25.00
N PRO A 9 -4.23 11.94 -24.90
CA PRO A 9 -3.32 12.74 -24.09
C PRO A 9 -3.37 12.38 -22.60
N GLY A 10 -4.58 12.22 -22.04
CA GLY A 10 -4.76 11.78 -20.67
C GLY A 10 -4.16 10.39 -20.44
N ALA A 11 -4.41 9.46 -21.37
CA ALA A 11 -3.94 8.08 -21.26
C ALA A 11 -2.42 7.99 -21.27
N LEU A 12 -1.76 8.73 -22.17
CA LEU A 12 -0.30 8.78 -22.25
C LEU A 12 0.31 9.46 -21.01
N ALA A 13 -0.30 10.55 -20.54
CA ALA A 13 0.19 11.26 -19.36
C ALA A 13 0.12 10.41 -18.10
N VAL A 14 -1.01 9.74 -17.84
CA VAL A 14 -1.16 8.89 -16.65
C VAL A 14 -0.30 7.62 -16.75
N THR A 15 -0.27 6.97 -17.91
CA THR A 15 0.47 5.72 -18.10
C THR A 15 1.98 5.98 -18.05
N GLY A 16 2.47 6.95 -18.82
CA GLY A 16 3.88 7.33 -18.83
C GLY A 16 4.33 7.91 -17.49
N GLY A 17 3.47 8.71 -16.85
CA GLY A 17 3.73 9.28 -15.53
C GLY A 17 3.86 8.21 -14.44
N LEU A 18 2.91 7.27 -14.37
CA LEU A 18 2.97 6.15 -13.42
C LEU A 18 4.16 5.24 -13.70
N LEU A 19 4.45 4.94 -14.97
CA LEU A 19 5.61 4.12 -15.35
C LEU A 19 6.92 4.76 -14.89
N ALA A 20 7.12 6.05 -15.18
CA ALA A 20 8.31 6.79 -14.77
C ALA A 20 8.42 6.88 -13.24
N LEU A 21 7.29 7.09 -12.54
CA LEU A 21 7.25 7.14 -11.09
C LEU A 21 7.59 5.79 -10.45
N VAL A 22 6.99 4.70 -10.93
CA VAL A 22 7.29 3.33 -10.47
C VAL A 22 8.76 2.99 -10.74
N TYR A 23 9.27 3.28 -11.94
CA TYR A 23 10.68 3.05 -12.27
C TYR A 23 11.61 3.86 -11.36
N GLY A 24 11.32 5.15 -11.14
CA GLY A 24 12.12 6.02 -10.29
C GLY A 24 12.15 5.57 -8.83
N LEU A 25 11.04 5.07 -8.30
CA LEU A 25 10.97 4.48 -6.96
C LEU A 25 11.79 3.19 -6.84
N THR A 26 11.68 2.29 -7.82
CA THR A 26 12.50 1.07 -7.86
C THR A 26 13.98 1.42 -7.93
N ALA A 27 14.36 2.35 -8.81
CA ALA A 27 15.72 2.86 -8.93
C ALA A 27 16.22 3.53 -7.65
N ALA A 28 15.35 4.23 -6.90
CA ALA A 28 15.69 4.81 -5.60
C ALA A 28 16.05 3.72 -4.57
N GLY A 29 15.36 2.58 -4.62
CA GLY A 29 15.66 1.43 -3.77
C GLY A 29 16.96 0.71 -4.14
N GLU A 30 17.29 0.62 -5.43
CA GLU A 30 18.49 -0.07 -5.93
C GLU A 30 19.75 0.78 -5.89
N TYR A 31 19.68 2.02 -6.36
CA TYR A 31 20.83 2.91 -6.54
C TYR A 31 20.92 4.01 -5.47
N GLY A 32 19.87 4.18 -4.66
CA GLY A 32 19.76 5.21 -3.64
C GLY A 32 18.96 6.43 -4.08
N TRP A 33 18.37 7.11 -3.10
CA TRP A 33 17.45 8.23 -3.31
C TRP A 33 18.08 9.50 -3.90
N GLY A 34 19.41 9.65 -3.80
CA GLY A 34 20.16 10.77 -4.38
C GLY A 34 20.65 10.52 -5.80
N ASP A 35 20.47 9.31 -6.36
CA ASP A 35 21.01 8.96 -7.67
C ASP A 35 20.16 9.58 -8.80
N PRO A 36 20.77 10.19 -9.84
CA PRO A 36 20.04 10.73 -10.98
C PRO A 36 19.12 9.70 -11.67
N ARG A 37 19.47 8.41 -11.65
CA ARG A 37 18.64 7.32 -12.20
C ARG A 37 17.32 7.14 -11.45
N ALA A 38 17.24 7.60 -10.21
CA ALA A 38 16.00 7.67 -9.43
C ALA A 38 15.31 9.02 -9.57
N LEU A 39 16.06 10.11 -9.40
CA LEU A 39 15.51 11.48 -9.36
C LEU A 39 14.90 11.92 -10.69
N VAL A 40 15.54 11.60 -11.82
CA VAL A 40 15.06 12.01 -13.15
C VAL A 40 13.70 11.37 -13.47
N PRO A 41 13.52 10.04 -13.38
CA PRO A 41 12.21 9.42 -13.59
C PRO A 41 11.14 9.85 -12.58
N LEU A 42 11.50 10.08 -11.32
CA LEU A 42 10.56 10.62 -10.32
C LEU A 42 10.05 12.01 -10.72
N ALA A 43 10.95 12.90 -11.15
CA ALA A 43 10.57 14.24 -11.62
C ALA A 43 9.74 14.16 -12.91
N VAL A 44 10.19 13.37 -13.88
CA VAL A 44 9.48 13.15 -15.16
C VAL A 44 8.12 12.49 -14.95
N GLY A 45 7.94 11.66 -13.92
CA GLY A 45 6.66 11.06 -13.57
C GLY A 45 5.72 12.02 -12.83
N ALA A 46 6.24 12.81 -11.88
CA ALA A 46 5.44 13.73 -11.09
C ALA A 46 4.81 14.87 -11.92
N VAL A 47 5.53 15.40 -12.91
CA VAL A 47 5.06 16.50 -13.77
C VAL A 47 3.79 16.14 -14.57
N PRO A 48 3.72 15.04 -15.35
CA PRO A 48 2.52 14.67 -16.09
C PRO A 48 1.39 14.19 -15.17
N LEU A 49 1.68 13.58 -14.02
CA LEU A 49 0.64 13.18 -13.05
C LEU A 49 0.00 14.38 -12.36
N THR A 50 0.77 15.43 -12.06
CA THR A 50 0.21 16.70 -11.56
C THR A 50 -0.54 17.45 -12.66
N GLY A 51 -0.06 17.39 -13.90
CA GLY A 51 -0.73 17.92 -15.09
C GLY A 51 -2.00 17.17 -15.51
N PHE A 52 -2.14 15.88 -15.14
CA PHE A 52 -3.24 15.00 -15.53
C PHE A 52 -4.60 15.58 -15.15
N TYR A 53 -4.71 16.18 -13.96
CA TYR A 53 -5.93 16.86 -13.53
C TYR A 53 -6.38 17.98 -14.48
N PHE A 54 -5.43 18.74 -15.02
CA PHE A 54 -5.72 19.84 -15.95
C PHE A 54 -6.01 19.33 -17.36
N LEU A 55 -5.36 18.24 -17.78
CA LEU A 55 -5.64 17.56 -19.05
C LEU A 55 -7.07 17.00 -19.06
N GLU A 56 -7.44 16.27 -18.02
CA GLU A 56 -8.78 15.69 -17.83
C GLU A 56 -9.88 16.76 -17.80
N LYS A 57 -9.63 17.89 -17.13
CA LYS A 57 -10.56 19.02 -17.10
C LYS A 57 -10.86 19.61 -18.48
N ARG A 58 -9.93 19.52 -19.42
CA ARG A 58 -10.05 20.06 -20.78
C ARG A 58 -10.48 19.02 -21.80
N SER A 59 -10.54 17.75 -21.40
CA SER A 59 -10.88 16.62 -22.27
C SER A 59 -12.37 16.59 -22.61
N ALA A 60 -12.70 16.31 -23.86
CA ALA A 60 -14.08 16.13 -24.31
C ALA A 60 -14.66 14.75 -23.89
N ALA A 61 -13.79 13.79 -23.55
CA ALA A 61 -14.13 12.44 -23.14
C ALA A 61 -13.17 11.98 -22.03
N PRO A 62 -13.25 12.58 -20.83
CA PRO A 62 -12.34 12.33 -19.72
C PRO A 62 -12.23 10.83 -19.36
N LEU A 63 -11.01 10.32 -19.14
CA LEU A 63 -10.82 8.93 -18.66
C LEU A 63 -11.33 8.78 -17.23
N VAL A 64 -11.11 9.83 -16.43
CA VAL A 64 -11.57 9.89 -15.05
C VAL A 64 -12.41 11.14 -14.87
N PRO A 65 -13.75 11.01 -14.75
CA PRO A 65 -14.60 12.13 -14.40
C PRO A 65 -14.06 12.81 -13.13
N VAL A 66 -13.61 14.06 -13.26
CA VAL A 66 -12.86 14.79 -12.22
C VAL A 66 -13.63 14.88 -10.89
N TRP A 67 -14.96 14.78 -10.93
CA TRP A 67 -15.80 14.75 -9.74
C TRP A 67 -15.63 13.48 -8.90
N ILE A 68 -15.30 12.34 -9.51
CA ILE A 68 -15.00 11.07 -8.82
C ILE A 68 -13.78 11.26 -7.92
N LEU A 69 -12.73 11.94 -8.43
CA LEU A 69 -11.52 12.27 -7.67
C LEU A 69 -11.78 13.21 -6.49
N ARG A 70 -12.91 13.92 -6.46
CA ARG A 70 -13.31 14.80 -5.34
C ARG A 70 -14.17 14.07 -4.30
N ARG A 71 -14.62 12.84 -4.57
CA ARG A 71 -15.42 12.08 -3.61
C ARG A 71 -14.56 11.63 -2.45
N ARG A 72 -15.05 11.87 -1.23
CA ARG A 72 -14.37 11.48 0.00
C ARG A 72 -14.10 9.98 0.07
N THR A 73 -15.02 9.14 -0.39
CA THR A 73 -14.85 7.69 -0.40
C THR A 73 -13.71 7.25 -1.33
N VAL A 74 -13.55 7.92 -2.48
CA VAL A 74 -12.46 7.65 -3.41
C VAL A 74 -11.14 8.15 -2.84
N ILE A 75 -11.04 9.40 -2.40
CA ILE A 75 -9.79 9.97 -1.86
C ILE A 75 -9.31 9.18 -0.64
N TRP A 76 -10.15 9.07 0.39
CA TRP A 76 -9.75 8.47 1.67
C TRP A 76 -9.73 6.94 1.61
N GLY A 77 -10.53 6.34 0.74
CA GLY A 77 -10.40 4.91 0.40
C GLY A 77 -9.04 4.65 -0.23
N ASN A 78 -8.71 5.32 -1.33
CA ASN A 78 -7.41 5.15 -2.00
C ASN A 78 -6.23 5.46 -1.08
N LEU A 79 -6.29 6.50 -0.26
CA LEU A 79 -5.22 6.76 0.71
C LEU A 79 -5.03 5.58 1.68
N ALA A 80 -6.13 5.01 2.20
CA ALA A 80 -6.05 3.84 3.08
C ALA A 80 -5.52 2.59 2.35
N GLY A 81 -5.96 2.36 1.11
CA GLY A 81 -5.44 1.28 0.26
C GLY A 81 -3.95 1.44 0.00
N LEU A 82 -3.51 2.66 -0.34
CA LEU A 82 -2.11 3.00 -0.54
C LEU A 82 -1.29 2.65 0.71
N VAL A 83 -1.73 3.10 1.88
CA VAL A 83 -1.08 2.77 3.16
C VAL A 83 -1.00 1.26 3.38
N ALA A 84 -2.10 0.52 3.15
CA ALA A 84 -2.12 -0.92 3.32
C ALA A 84 -1.11 -1.65 2.41
N PHE A 85 -0.98 -1.24 1.15
CA PHE A 85 -0.01 -1.85 0.22
C PHE A 85 1.42 -1.45 0.52
N VAL A 86 1.69 -0.16 0.75
CA VAL A 86 3.03 0.35 1.10
C VAL A 86 3.57 -0.38 2.33
N THR A 87 2.75 -0.50 3.37
CA THR A 87 3.21 -0.98 4.67
C THR A 87 3.37 -2.50 4.71
N GLU A 88 2.60 -3.25 3.93
CA GLU A 88 2.74 -4.70 3.86
C GLU A 88 3.93 -5.12 3.00
N THR A 89 4.15 -4.49 1.83
CA THR A 89 5.34 -4.79 1.02
C THR A 89 6.63 -4.38 1.74
N SER A 90 6.60 -3.24 2.42
CA SER A 90 7.65 -2.82 3.36
C SER A 90 7.93 -3.88 4.42
N LEU A 91 6.89 -4.41 5.07
CA LEU A 91 7.04 -5.38 6.14
C LEU A 91 7.67 -6.68 5.65
N VAL A 92 7.25 -7.18 4.49
CA VAL A 92 7.84 -8.37 3.87
C VAL A 92 9.33 -8.15 3.60
N PHE A 93 9.72 -6.99 3.08
CA PHE A 93 11.12 -6.63 2.91
C PHE A 93 11.90 -6.61 4.24
N LEU A 94 11.38 -5.92 5.25
CA LEU A 94 12.01 -5.83 6.57
C LEU A 94 12.20 -7.21 7.22
N MET A 95 11.17 -8.07 7.16
CA MET A 95 11.23 -9.42 7.70
C MET A 95 12.16 -10.32 6.88
N THR A 96 12.29 -10.08 5.58
CA THR A 96 13.27 -10.78 4.74
C THR A 96 14.70 -10.44 5.18
N LEU A 97 15.00 -9.15 5.36
CA LEU A 97 16.29 -8.70 5.88
C LEU A 97 16.57 -9.30 7.27
N TYR A 98 15.58 -9.28 8.15
CA TYR A 98 15.72 -9.87 9.49
C TYR A 98 16.04 -11.37 9.43
N LEU A 99 15.23 -12.15 8.71
CA LEU A 99 15.41 -13.60 8.61
C LEU A 99 16.76 -13.96 7.98
N GLN A 100 17.16 -13.28 6.91
CA GLN A 100 18.36 -13.63 6.16
C GLN A 100 19.64 -13.01 6.74
N GLN A 101 19.65 -11.70 7.03
CA GLN A 101 20.87 -11.00 7.46
C GLN A 101 21.10 -11.05 8.97
N VAL A 102 20.04 -11.18 9.78
CA VAL A 102 20.17 -11.29 11.25
C VAL A 102 20.16 -12.75 11.69
N LEU A 103 19.16 -13.55 11.27
CA LEU A 103 19.04 -14.95 11.72
C LEU A 103 19.78 -15.99 10.83
N GLY A 104 20.33 -15.56 9.70
CA GLY A 104 21.07 -16.41 8.78
C GLY A 104 20.22 -17.47 8.07
N PHE A 105 18.93 -17.21 7.84
CA PHE A 105 18.07 -18.14 7.10
C PHE A 105 18.43 -18.13 5.62
N SER A 106 18.30 -19.28 4.96
CA SER A 106 18.37 -19.34 3.50
C SER A 106 17.17 -18.62 2.87
N PRO A 107 17.27 -18.15 1.60
CA PRO A 107 16.14 -17.53 0.91
C PRO A 107 14.88 -18.41 0.87
N LEU A 108 15.06 -19.72 0.69
CA LEU A 108 13.94 -20.69 0.69
C LEU A 108 13.27 -20.76 2.07
N ALA A 109 14.04 -20.83 3.15
CA ALA A 109 13.49 -20.87 4.50
C ALA A 109 12.77 -19.55 4.89
N ALA A 110 13.33 -18.41 4.46
CA ALA A 110 12.67 -17.12 4.62
C ALA A 110 11.34 -17.07 3.85
N GLY A 111 11.33 -17.52 2.59
CA GLY A 111 10.13 -17.61 1.75
C GLY A 111 9.05 -18.50 2.36
N LEU A 112 9.41 -19.69 2.86
CA LEU A 112 8.47 -20.59 3.54
C LEU A 112 7.84 -19.97 4.79
N SER A 113 8.60 -19.13 5.52
CA SER A 113 8.07 -18.41 6.69
C SER A 113 6.95 -17.44 6.32
N PHE A 114 7.01 -16.82 5.14
CA PHE A 114 5.92 -15.98 4.62
C PHE A 114 4.69 -16.76 4.17
N GLY A 115 4.76 -18.09 4.07
CA GLY A 115 3.57 -18.94 3.92
C GLY A 115 2.56 -18.68 5.03
N VAL A 116 3.02 -18.44 6.26
CA VAL A 116 2.16 -18.10 7.41
C VAL A 116 1.44 -16.76 7.23
N LEU A 117 2.14 -15.75 6.72
CA LEU A 117 1.53 -14.48 6.33
C LEU A 117 0.44 -14.70 5.26
N GLY A 118 0.71 -15.54 4.26
CA GLY A 118 -0.26 -15.91 3.22
C GLY A 118 -1.51 -16.60 3.77
N VAL A 119 -1.39 -17.48 4.76
CA VAL A 119 -2.55 -18.07 5.44
C VAL A 119 -3.37 -16.98 6.16
N GLY A 120 -2.69 -16.04 6.82
CA GLY A 120 -3.33 -14.89 7.47
C GLY A 120 -4.12 -14.03 6.48
N THR A 121 -3.55 -13.71 5.32
CA THR A 121 -4.25 -12.91 4.29
C THR A 121 -5.45 -13.67 3.72
N ILE A 122 -5.34 -14.97 3.45
CA ILE A 122 -6.48 -15.81 3.03
C ILE A 122 -7.61 -15.73 4.06
N LEU A 123 -7.29 -15.91 5.35
CA LEU A 123 -8.27 -15.83 6.42
C LEU A 123 -8.93 -14.44 6.49
N GLY A 124 -8.13 -13.37 6.42
CA GLY A 124 -8.64 -12.01 6.40
C GLY A 124 -9.60 -11.76 5.22
N GLY A 125 -9.29 -12.27 4.03
CA GLY A 125 -10.15 -12.18 2.85
C GLY A 125 -11.47 -12.93 3.03
N VAL A 126 -11.45 -14.13 3.61
CA VAL A 126 -12.65 -14.92 3.91
C VAL A 126 -13.52 -14.26 4.98
N LEU A 127 -12.92 -13.58 5.95
CA LEU A 127 -13.63 -12.90 7.04
C LEU A 127 -14.17 -11.53 6.60
N ALA A 128 -13.51 -10.84 5.67
CA ALA A 128 -13.82 -9.46 5.33
C ALA A 128 -15.30 -9.21 4.96
N PRO A 129 -15.96 -9.99 4.08
CA PRO A 129 -17.38 -9.76 3.76
C PRO A 129 -18.29 -9.85 4.99
N ARG A 130 -18.02 -10.78 5.91
CA ARG A 130 -18.80 -10.95 7.15
C ARG A 130 -18.59 -9.79 8.11
N VAL A 131 -17.35 -9.35 8.28
CA VAL A 131 -17.00 -8.22 9.15
C VAL A 131 -17.60 -6.92 8.58
N ILE A 132 -17.51 -6.71 7.25
CA ILE A 132 -18.15 -5.58 6.57
C ILE A 132 -19.66 -5.60 6.73
N GLY A 133 -20.31 -6.75 6.55
CA GLY A 133 -21.76 -6.88 6.73
C GLY A 133 -22.23 -6.57 8.15
N ARG A 134 -21.41 -6.87 9.17
CA ARG A 134 -21.76 -6.67 10.58
C ARG A 134 -21.39 -5.29 11.12
N TYR A 135 -20.23 -4.74 10.75
CA TYR A 135 -19.66 -3.52 11.33
C TYR A 135 -19.52 -2.37 10.34
N GLY A 136 -19.78 -2.61 9.06
CA GLY A 136 -19.63 -1.63 7.98
C GLY A 136 -18.18 -1.48 7.49
N THR A 137 -18.05 -1.00 6.26
CA THR A 137 -16.76 -0.93 5.55
C THR A 137 -15.71 -0.07 6.26
N ARG A 138 -16.13 1.06 6.84
CA ARG A 138 -15.23 1.96 7.58
C ARG A 138 -14.62 1.26 8.81
N ALA A 139 -15.44 0.56 9.58
CA ALA A 139 -14.97 -0.12 10.79
C ALA A 139 -14.04 -1.28 10.43
N THR A 140 -14.35 -2.04 9.38
CA THR A 140 -13.47 -3.10 8.88
C THR A 140 -12.12 -2.55 8.44
N LEU A 141 -12.11 -1.46 7.67
CA LEU A 141 -10.88 -0.85 7.16
C LEU A 141 -10.00 -0.33 8.30
N VAL A 142 -10.58 0.45 9.22
CA VAL A 142 -9.83 1.02 10.35
C VAL A 142 -9.39 -0.07 11.32
N GLY A 143 -10.28 -1.01 11.66
CA GLY A 143 -9.98 -2.12 12.56
C GLY A 143 -8.91 -3.06 12.00
N GLY A 144 -8.98 -3.38 10.71
CA GLY A 144 -7.96 -4.16 10.01
C GLY A 144 -6.60 -3.47 10.01
N GLY A 145 -6.57 -2.16 9.69
CA GLY A 145 -5.36 -1.36 9.76
C GLY A 145 -4.76 -1.31 11.18
N LEU A 146 -5.57 -1.06 12.21
CA LEU A 146 -5.08 -1.06 13.59
C LEU A 146 -4.56 -2.44 14.03
N LEU A 147 -5.22 -3.52 13.60
CA LEU A 147 -4.74 -4.88 13.84
C LEU A 147 -3.37 -5.12 13.18
N GLN A 148 -3.22 -4.70 11.92
CA GLN A 148 -1.94 -4.74 11.21
C GLN A 148 -0.87 -3.90 11.92
N ALA A 149 -1.21 -2.71 12.41
CA ALA A 149 -0.30 -1.83 13.11
C ALA A 149 0.21 -2.43 14.42
N VAL A 150 -0.68 -3.00 15.24
CA VAL A 150 -0.32 -3.66 16.51
C VAL A 150 0.54 -4.89 16.24
N ALA A 151 0.14 -5.72 15.27
CA ALA A 151 0.91 -6.90 14.88
C ALA A 151 2.31 -6.51 14.38
N THR A 152 2.41 -5.48 13.54
CA THR A 152 3.69 -4.93 13.07
C THR A 152 4.53 -4.40 14.23
N ALA A 153 3.96 -3.56 15.10
CA ALA A 153 4.68 -2.98 16.23
C ALA A 153 5.23 -4.04 17.19
N SER A 154 4.53 -5.18 17.35
CA SER A 154 4.99 -6.29 18.18
C SER A 154 6.33 -6.87 17.71
N LEU A 155 6.63 -6.78 16.40
CA LEU A 155 7.87 -7.26 15.79
C LEU A 155 9.09 -6.39 16.17
N PHE A 156 8.88 -5.21 16.77
CA PHE A 156 9.98 -4.45 17.38
C PHE A 156 10.71 -5.28 18.44
N ALA A 157 9.96 -6.11 19.17
CA ALA A 157 10.48 -7.00 20.20
C ALA A 157 11.23 -8.22 19.63
N LEU A 158 11.57 -8.30 18.34
CA LEU A 158 12.45 -9.36 17.85
C LEU A 158 13.89 -9.23 18.42
N GLY A 159 14.59 -10.35 18.58
CA GLY A 159 15.96 -10.38 19.13
C GLY A 159 17.01 -10.48 18.03
N ASP A 160 18.24 -10.87 18.39
CA ASP A 160 19.27 -11.29 17.44
C ASP A 160 19.34 -12.82 17.30
N ASP A 161 18.46 -13.53 18.00
CA ASP A 161 18.38 -14.98 18.04
C ASP A 161 17.05 -15.52 17.48
N ARG A 162 16.98 -16.85 17.38
CA ARG A 162 15.80 -17.56 16.87
C ARG A 162 14.71 -17.77 17.92
N GLY A 163 14.93 -17.38 19.18
CA GLY A 163 14.01 -17.60 20.30
C GLY A 163 12.66 -16.91 20.13
N ARG A 164 12.58 -15.90 19.26
CA ARG A 164 11.35 -15.14 18.96
C ARG A 164 10.76 -15.42 17.57
N LEU A 165 11.12 -16.55 16.93
CA LEU A 165 10.55 -16.91 15.63
C LEU A 165 9.03 -17.11 15.70
N ALA A 166 8.50 -17.68 16.79
CA ALA A 166 7.06 -17.82 16.99
C ALA A 166 6.33 -16.46 17.02
N LEU A 167 6.96 -15.43 17.60
CA LEU A 167 6.43 -14.06 17.57
C LEU A 167 6.41 -13.50 16.15
N LEU A 168 7.48 -13.74 15.37
CA LEU A 168 7.51 -13.34 13.96
C LEU A 168 6.36 -13.97 13.18
N LEU A 169 6.17 -15.29 13.29
CA LEU A 169 5.11 -16.01 12.57
C LEU A 169 3.71 -15.58 13.02
N ALA A 170 3.50 -15.42 14.34
CA ALA A 170 2.21 -14.94 14.86
C ALA A 170 1.94 -13.49 14.44
N GLY A 171 2.94 -12.62 14.51
CA GLY A 171 2.83 -11.22 14.12
C GLY A 171 2.55 -11.05 12.62
N THR A 172 3.24 -11.79 11.75
CA THR A 172 2.98 -11.72 10.30
C THR A 172 1.64 -12.37 9.91
N PHE A 173 1.22 -13.43 10.61
CA PHE A 173 -0.13 -14.01 10.44
C PHE A 173 -1.22 -13.00 10.77
N VAL A 174 -1.19 -12.43 11.98
CA VAL A 174 -2.20 -11.48 12.46
C VAL A 174 -2.15 -10.19 11.62
N GLY A 175 -0.95 -9.76 11.25
CA GLY A 175 -0.71 -8.67 10.32
C GLY A 175 -1.39 -8.90 8.98
N GLY A 176 -1.21 -10.07 8.37
CA GLY A 176 -1.84 -10.46 7.12
C GLY A 176 -3.38 -10.49 7.19
N VAL A 177 -3.95 -10.96 8.30
CA VAL A 177 -5.41 -10.89 8.53
C VAL A 177 -5.87 -9.43 8.53
N GLY A 178 -5.23 -8.58 9.34
CA GLY A 178 -5.56 -7.16 9.45
C GLY A 178 -5.41 -6.42 8.12
N ASN A 179 -4.31 -6.67 7.42
CA ASN A 179 -4.02 -6.09 6.12
C ASN A 179 -5.09 -6.44 5.08
N MET A 180 -5.49 -7.71 4.99
CA MET A 180 -6.50 -8.12 4.01
C MET A 180 -7.90 -7.57 4.35
N LEU A 181 -8.26 -7.47 5.63
CA LEU A 181 -9.48 -6.75 6.04
C LEU A 181 -9.45 -5.29 5.56
N ALA A 182 -8.30 -4.62 5.70
CA ALA A 182 -8.12 -3.26 5.22
C ALA A 182 -8.19 -3.15 3.70
N ILE A 183 -7.56 -4.07 2.94
CA ILE A 183 -7.59 -4.10 1.47
C ILE A 183 -9.01 -4.29 0.94
N VAL A 184 -9.77 -5.24 1.47
CA VAL A 184 -11.16 -5.47 1.04
C VAL A 184 -12.02 -4.27 1.41
N GLY A 185 -11.86 -3.71 2.62
CA GLY A 185 -12.55 -2.49 3.04
C GLY A 185 -12.22 -1.29 2.15
N PHE A 186 -10.96 -1.12 1.76
CA PHE A 186 -10.51 -0.13 0.81
C PHE A 186 -11.23 -0.29 -0.53
N MET A 187 -11.20 -1.48 -1.12
CA MET A 187 -11.76 -1.72 -2.45
C MET A 187 -13.27 -1.45 -2.49
N VAL A 188 -13.99 -1.92 -1.47
CA VAL A 188 -15.42 -1.63 -1.32
C VAL A 188 -15.64 -0.13 -1.14
N THR A 189 -14.85 0.56 -0.31
CA THR A 189 -15.00 2.00 -0.09
C THR A 189 -14.75 2.81 -1.36
N ALA A 190 -13.73 2.46 -2.14
CA ALA A 190 -13.33 3.18 -3.34
C ALA A 190 -14.36 3.03 -4.48
N THR A 191 -15.06 1.91 -4.55
CA THR A 191 -15.99 1.58 -5.65
C THR A 191 -17.47 1.77 -5.30
N SER A 192 -17.84 1.80 -4.02
CA SER A 192 -19.25 1.84 -3.60
C SER A 192 -19.95 3.19 -3.84
N GLY A 193 -21.23 3.10 -4.24
CA GLY A 193 -22.12 4.26 -4.39
C GLY A 193 -21.75 5.17 -5.56
N LEU A 194 -21.09 4.62 -6.57
CA LEU A 194 -20.92 5.20 -7.90
C LEU A 194 -21.94 4.58 -8.86
N PRO A 195 -22.36 5.30 -9.92
CA PRO A 195 -23.13 4.72 -11.02
C PRO A 195 -22.39 3.52 -11.64
N ASP A 196 -23.13 2.53 -12.14
CA ASP A 196 -22.55 1.32 -12.75
C ASP A 196 -21.60 1.63 -13.92
N SER A 197 -21.88 2.69 -14.69
CA SER A 197 -21.03 3.17 -15.78
C SER A 197 -19.65 3.67 -15.33
N GLU A 198 -19.46 3.96 -14.04
CA GLU A 198 -18.24 4.54 -13.49
C GLU A 198 -17.49 3.61 -12.54
N GLN A 199 -18.08 2.46 -12.19
CA GLN A 199 -17.44 1.47 -11.31
C GLN A 199 -16.11 0.97 -11.91
N GLY A 200 -16.04 0.82 -13.24
CA GLY A 200 -14.82 0.43 -13.95
C GLY A 200 -13.69 1.45 -13.76
N THR A 201 -13.99 2.75 -13.88
CA THR A 201 -13.03 3.82 -13.65
C THR A 201 -12.54 3.86 -12.21
N ALA A 202 -13.43 3.72 -11.23
CA ALA A 202 -13.04 3.70 -9.82
C ALA A 202 -12.21 2.47 -9.44
N THR A 203 -12.54 1.31 -10.00
CA THR A 203 -11.75 0.08 -9.89
C THR A 203 -10.36 0.28 -10.49
N GLY A 204 -10.27 0.89 -11.67
CA GLY A 204 -9.00 1.24 -12.31
C GLY A 204 -8.12 2.13 -11.43
N LEU A 205 -8.69 3.20 -10.85
CA LEU A 205 -7.99 4.09 -9.91
C LEU A 205 -7.51 3.33 -8.66
N ALA A 206 -8.32 2.43 -8.12
CA ALA A 206 -7.97 1.62 -6.96
C ALA A 206 -6.79 0.68 -7.26
N THR A 207 -6.82 0.01 -8.41
CA THR A 207 -5.72 -0.84 -8.87
C THR A 207 -4.44 -0.06 -9.13
N MET A 208 -4.53 1.14 -9.72
CA MET A 208 -3.36 2.02 -9.90
C MET A 208 -2.76 2.41 -8.55
N THR A 209 -3.60 2.80 -7.59
CA THR A 209 -3.17 3.13 -6.22
C THR A 209 -2.46 1.95 -5.56
N GLN A 210 -2.99 0.73 -5.74
CA GLN A 210 -2.34 -0.50 -5.28
C GLN A 210 -0.94 -0.66 -5.88
N GLN A 211 -0.77 -0.50 -7.19
CA GLN A 211 0.53 -0.70 -7.85
C GLN A 211 1.59 0.32 -7.39
N ILE A 212 1.19 1.58 -7.21
CA ILE A 212 2.05 2.61 -6.62
C ILE A 212 2.46 2.20 -5.20
N GLY A 213 1.49 1.76 -4.39
CA GLY A 213 1.75 1.34 -3.01
C GLY A 213 2.72 0.16 -2.92
N ILE A 214 2.52 -0.86 -3.74
CA ILE A 214 3.41 -2.04 -3.82
C ILE A 214 4.85 -1.61 -4.09
N THR A 215 5.04 -0.69 -5.04
CA THR A 215 6.37 -0.22 -5.47
C THR A 215 7.06 0.65 -4.40
N MET A 216 6.31 1.49 -3.69
CA MET A 216 6.88 2.45 -2.74
C MET A 216 7.38 1.82 -1.44
N GLY A 217 6.83 0.69 -1.00
CA GLY A 217 7.12 0.14 0.33
C GLY A 217 8.61 -0.12 0.59
N THR A 218 9.22 -0.96 -0.26
CA THR A 218 10.61 -1.38 -0.09
C THR A 218 11.61 -0.21 -0.10
N PRO A 219 11.61 0.70 -1.10
CA PRO A 219 12.55 1.82 -1.12
C PRO A 219 12.44 2.75 0.09
N ILE A 220 11.21 3.01 0.59
CA ILE A 220 10.98 3.88 1.74
C ILE A 220 11.59 3.25 2.99
N MET A 221 11.28 1.99 3.28
CA MET A 221 11.82 1.35 4.49
C MET A 221 13.31 1.01 4.37
N SER A 222 13.82 0.74 3.17
CA SER A 222 15.26 0.61 2.93
C SER A 222 16.01 1.88 3.36
N ALA A 223 15.51 3.06 2.99
CA ALA A 223 16.09 4.33 3.42
C ALA A 223 16.05 4.51 4.94
N VAL A 224 14.97 4.09 5.60
CA VAL A 224 14.87 4.16 7.07
C VAL A 224 15.88 3.21 7.73
N VAL A 225 16.03 1.98 7.22
CA VAL A 225 16.96 0.98 7.78
C VAL A 225 18.39 1.50 7.81
N VAL A 226 18.86 2.17 6.74
CA VAL A 226 20.24 2.66 6.66
C VAL A 226 20.52 3.89 7.53
N THR A 227 19.50 4.53 8.11
CA THR A 227 19.71 5.65 9.05
C THR A 227 20.25 5.20 10.41
N ALA A 228 20.07 3.93 10.77
CA ALA A 228 20.64 3.34 11.97
C ALA A 228 21.87 2.51 11.58
N GLY A 229 22.98 2.67 12.30
CA GLY A 229 24.24 1.97 11.97
C GLY A 229 24.08 0.44 11.86
N PRO A 230 23.71 -0.27 12.95
CA PRO A 230 23.46 -1.71 12.89
C PRO A 230 22.15 -2.04 12.16
N VAL A 231 22.18 -3.00 11.23
CA VAL A 231 21.01 -3.46 10.44
C VAL A 231 19.82 -3.82 11.35
N ARG A 232 20.05 -4.54 12.45
CA ARG A 232 18.98 -4.89 13.41
C ARG A 232 18.29 -3.65 13.97
N ALA A 233 19.05 -2.63 14.38
CA ALA A 233 18.50 -1.39 14.91
C ALA A 233 17.68 -0.66 13.84
N GLY A 234 18.18 -0.63 12.59
CA GLY A 234 17.48 -0.07 11.44
C GLY A 234 16.15 -0.77 11.16
N ILE A 235 16.13 -2.10 11.20
CA ILE A 235 14.89 -2.89 11.07
C ILE A 235 13.92 -2.54 12.21
N GLY A 236 14.40 -2.43 13.45
CA GLY A 236 13.57 -2.04 14.59
C GLY A 236 12.91 -0.67 14.41
N LEU A 237 13.69 0.34 13.99
CA LEU A 237 13.18 1.67 13.68
C LEU A 237 12.16 1.62 12.54
N ALA A 238 12.49 0.94 11.44
CA ALA A 238 11.61 0.83 10.28
C ALA A 238 10.29 0.11 10.61
N VAL A 239 10.30 -0.91 11.48
CA VAL A 239 9.08 -1.56 11.98
C VAL A 239 8.18 -0.57 12.72
N LEU A 240 8.74 0.26 13.60
CA LEU A 240 7.96 1.27 14.33
C LEU A 240 7.42 2.37 13.41
N VAL A 241 8.24 2.85 12.47
CA VAL A 241 7.82 3.82 11.45
C VAL A 241 6.69 3.23 10.59
N ASN A 242 6.82 1.97 10.16
CA ASN A 242 5.80 1.27 9.38
C ASN A 242 4.48 1.19 10.16
N ALA A 243 4.52 0.76 11.43
CA ALA A 243 3.34 0.72 12.29
C ALA A 243 2.71 2.12 12.48
N ALA A 244 3.52 3.16 12.67
CA ALA A 244 3.04 4.54 12.80
C ALA A 244 2.34 5.04 11.54
N ILE A 245 2.85 4.70 10.35
CA ILE A 245 2.20 5.02 9.06
C ILE A 245 0.83 4.33 8.99
N VAL A 246 0.71 3.07 9.40
CA VAL A 246 -0.58 2.37 9.43
C VAL A 246 -1.55 3.04 10.40
N VAL A 247 -1.12 3.38 11.62
CA VAL A 247 -1.95 4.09 12.61
C VAL A 247 -2.42 5.43 12.06
N ALA A 248 -1.53 6.22 11.46
CA ALA A 248 -1.88 7.50 10.86
C ALA A 248 -2.89 7.33 9.71
N GLY A 249 -2.67 6.36 8.82
CA GLY A 249 -3.61 6.04 7.74
C GLY A 249 -4.98 5.59 8.24
N ALA A 250 -5.01 4.72 9.25
CA ALA A 250 -6.25 4.26 9.90
C ALA A 250 -6.97 5.40 10.62
N ALA A 251 -6.24 6.30 11.29
CA ALA A 251 -6.81 7.48 11.94
C ALA A 251 -7.40 8.45 10.91
N LEU A 252 -6.70 8.73 9.81
CA LEU A 252 -7.20 9.57 8.72
C LEU A 252 -8.44 8.95 8.06
N ALA A 253 -8.41 7.67 7.73
CA ALA A 253 -9.58 6.96 7.21
C ALA A 253 -10.75 7.01 8.21
N GLY A 254 -10.45 6.84 9.50
CA GLY A 254 -11.37 7.00 10.61
C GLY A 254 -11.99 8.39 10.66
N LEU A 255 -11.20 9.46 10.59
CA LEU A 255 -11.70 10.83 10.71
C LEU A 255 -12.51 11.27 9.48
N PHE A 256 -12.08 10.89 8.28
CA PHE A 256 -12.60 11.48 7.06
C PHE A 256 -13.64 10.63 6.31
N LEU A 257 -13.71 9.31 6.56
CA LEU A 257 -14.80 8.47 6.05
C LEU A 257 -16.04 8.61 6.94
N LYS A 258 -17.20 8.87 6.31
CA LYS A 258 -18.47 8.94 7.04
C LYS A 258 -18.84 7.55 7.59
N ARG A 259 -19.42 7.50 8.79
CA ARG A 259 -20.17 6.32 9.26
C ARG A 259 -21.38 6.21 8.33
N ARG A 260 -21.49 5.11 7.60
CA ARG A 260 -22.72 4.71 6.93
C ARG A 260 -23.41 3.70 7.82
#